data_AF-W2SMZ3-F1
#
_entry.id   AF-W2SMZ3-F1
#
_cell.length_a   1.000
_cell.length_b   1.000
_cell.length_c   1.000
_cell.angle_alpha   90.00
_cell.angle_beta   90.00
_cell.angle_gamma   90.00
#
_symmetry.space_group_name_H-M   'P 1'
#
loop_
_entity.id
_entity.type
_entity.pdbx_description
1 polymer ?
#
loop_
_entity_poly.entity_id
_entity_poly.type
_entity_poly.pdbx_seq_one_letter_code
_entity_poly.pdbx_strand_id
1 'polypeptide(L)'
;MAQSREKRNALLGEVHTGVLDRTAVASATMEHIARLIARMSILCSSSHRSGAQMTGRAIFKTVTSSLGASEMLFPAASAAYEHTLRILAEEFVRMQPSEQISVMVLVLEGFPLSDPLVECFTPECLSSTELCSAYTRLSEAVRDPERSVSALKLL
;
A
#
# COMPACT_ATOMS: atom_id res chain seq x y z
N MET A 1 -34.26 29.87 -5.84
CA MET A 1 -33.53 28.75 -5.19
C MET A 1 -32.94 27.74 -6.19
N ALA A 2 -33.59 27.43 -7.32
CA ALA A 2 -33.08 26.47 -8.33
C ALA A 2 -31.73 26.86 -8.98
N GLN A 3 -31.54 28.12 -9.39
CA GLN A 3 -30.27 28.59 -9.99
C GLN A 3 -29.03 28.43 -9.09
N SER A 4 -29.20 28.54 -7.76
CA SER A 4 -28.10 28.32 -6.81
C SER A 4 -27.73 26.84 -6.70
N ARG A 5 -28.70 25.94 -6.88
CA ARG A 5 -28.48 24.49 -6.91
C ARG A 5 -27.79 24.05 -8.19
N GLU A 6 -28.19 24.58 -9.35
CA GLU A 6 -27.54 24.29 -10.63
C GLU A 6 -26.09 24.75 -10.68
N LYS A 7 -25.79 25.99 -10.24
CA LYS A 7 -24.41 26.50 -10.17
C LYS A 7 -23.53 25.64 -9.25
N ARG A 8 -24.07 25.21 -8.11
CA ARG A 8 -23.36 24.31 -7.18
C ARG A 8 -23.13 22.93 -7.80
N ASN A 9 -24.11 22.37 -8.49
CA ASN A 9 -23.96 21.10 -9.18
C ASN A 9 -22.92 21.16 -10.30
N ALA A 10 -22.89 22.25 -11.07
CA ALA A 10 -21.87 22.46 -12.10
C ALA A 10 -20.46 22.52 -11.50
N LEU A 11 -20.26 23.31 -10.44
CA LEU A 11 -18.98 23.40 -9.74
C LEU A 11 -18.55 22.04 -9.15
N LEU A 12 -19.47 21.31 -8.52
CA LEU A 12 -19.18 19.97 -8.00
C LEU A 12 -18.81 19.00 -9.13
N GLY A 13 -19.46 19.10 -10.28
CA GLY A 13 -19.14 18.32 -11.47
C GLY A 13 -17.71 18.59 -11.95
N GLU A 14 -17.35 19.86 -12.11
CA GLU A 14 -16.00 20.26 -12.54
C GLU A 14 -14.91 19.81 -11.56
N VAL A 15 -15.14 19.98 -10.25
CA VAL A 15 -14.22 19.51 -9.21
C VAL A 15 -14.10 17.99 -9.27
N HIS A 16 -15.21 17.27 -9.39
CA HIS A 16 -15.19 15.81 -9.47
C HIS A 16 -14.40 15.30 -10.68
N THR A 17 -14.64 15.85 -11.87
CA THR A 17 -13.90 15.48 -13.09
C THR A 17 -12.41 15.80 -12.96
N GLY A 18 -12.08 16.99 -12.42
CA GLY A 18 -10.68 17.39 -12.25
C GLY A 18 -9.92 16.51 -11.26
N VAL A 19 -10.56 16.07 -10.18
CA VAL A 19 -9.96 15.11 -9.24
C VAL A 19 -9.84 13.73 -9.89
N LEU A 20 -10.89 13.26 -10.57
CA LEU A 20 -10.91 11.95 -11.23
C LEU A 20 -9.77 11.80 -12.25
N ASP A 21 -9.58 12.79 -13.12
CA ASP A 21 -8.51 12.76 -14.15
C ASP A 21 -7.11 12.72 -13.51
N ARG A 22 -6.88 13.52 -12.46
CA ARG A 22 -5.60 13.53 -11.74
C ARG A 22 -5.33 12.20 -11.06
N THR A 23 -6.32 11.64 -10.38
CA THR A 23 -6.19 10.35 -9.70
C THR A 23 -5.97 9.21 -10.70
N ALA A 24 -6.65 9.25 -11.85
CA ALA A 24 -6.44 8.28 -12.92
C ALA A 24 -5.00 8.32 -13.46
N VAL A 25 -4.48 9.51 -13.76
CA VAL A 25 -3.09 9.67 -14.22
C VAL A 25 -2.10 9.23 -13.14
N ALA A 26 -2.30 9.65 -11.89
CA ALA A 26 -1.39 9.32 -10.79
C ALA A 26 -1.33 7.81 -10.52
N SER A 27 -2.49 7.14 -10.45
CA SER A 27 -2.56 5.70 -10.21
C SER A 27 -1.97 4.89 -11.37
N ALA A 28 -2.29 5.22 -12.62
CA ALA A 28 -1.71 4.56 -13.79
C ALA A 28 -0.18 4.76 -13.88
N THR A 29 0.30 5.96 -13.56
CA THR A 29 1.74 6.26 -13.55
C THR A 29 2.46 5.45 -12.48
N MET A 30 1.89 5.38 -11.28
CA MET A 30 2.48 4.61 -10.18
C MET A 30 2.53 3.12 -10.50
N GLU A 31 1.46 2.57 -11.07
CA GLU A 31 1.40 1.17 -11.50
C GLU A 31 2.45 0.88 -12.59
N HIS A 32 2.62 1.79 -13.55
CA HIS A 32 3.65 1.66 -14.58
C HIS A 32 5.07 1.66 -13.98
N ILE A 33 5.35 2.58 -13.05
CA ILE A 33 6.66 2.66 -12.36
C ILE A 33 6.91 1.37 -11.57
N ALA A 34 5.94 0.87 -10.83
CA ALA A 34 6.05 -0.37 -10.07
C ALA A 34 6.38 -1.58 -10.97
N ARG A 35 5.69 -1.70 -12.11
CA ARG A 35 5.98 -2.75 -13.09
C ARG A 35 7.37 -2.61 -13.71
N LEU A 36 7.80 -1.38 -14.00
CA LEU A 36 9.12 -1.14 -14.58
C LEU A 36 10.25 -1.50 -13.61
N ILE A 37 10.15 -1.06 -12.35
CA ILE A 37 11.20 -1.35 -11.35
C ILE A 37 11.27 -2.84 -11.02
N ALA A 38 10.13 -3.54 -10.95
CA ALA A 38 10.09 -5.00 -10.77
C ALA A 38 10.71 -5.74 -11.97
N ARG A 39 10.54 -5.25 -13.20
CA ARG A 39 11.25 -5.82 -14.35
C ARG A 39 12.76 -5.59 -14.27
N MET A 40 13.17 -4.41 -13.80
CA MET A 40 14.59 -4.07 -13.65
C MET A 40 15.28 -4.92 -12.57
N SER A 41 14.62 -5.24 -11.45
CA SER A 41 15.21 -6.10 -10.41
C SER A 41 15.53 -7.51 -10.92
N ILE A 42 14.71 -8.03 -11.84
CA ILE A 42 14.87 -9.35 -12.46
C ILE A 42 15.95 -9.32 -13.54
N LEU A 43 15.87 -8.36 -14.46
CA LEU A 43 16.66 -8.34 -15.71
C LEU A 43 18.07 -7.77 -15.55
N CYS A 44 18.32 -6.92 -14.55
CA CYS A 44 19.60 -6.25 -14.43
C CYS A 44 20.67 -7.10 -13.72
N SER A 45 21.94 -6.80 -14.02
CA SER A 45 23.11 -7.40 -13.36
C SER A 45 23.12 -7.12 -11.85
N SER A 46 23.92 -7.89 -11.09
CA SER A 46 23.95 -7.86 -9.62
C SER A 46 24.10 -6.46 -9.01
N SER A 47 24.89 -5.58 -9.63
CA SER A 47 25.11 -4.20 -9.16
C SER A 47 23.85 -3.33 -9.24
N HIS A 48 23.06 -3.48 -10.30
CA HIS A 48 21.82 -2.72 -10.52
C HIS A 48 20.63 -3.31 -9.76
N ARG A 49 20.66 -4.61 -9.45
CA ARG A 49 19.62 -5.28 -8.65
C ARG A 49 19.49 -4.67 -7.26
N SER A 50 20.60 -4.35 -6.59
CA SER A 50 20.57 -3.69 -5.27
C SER A 50 19.91 -2.31 -5.32
N GLY A 51 20.24 -1.52 -6.34
CA GLY A 51 19.58 -0.23 -6.60
C GLY A 51 18.08 -0.38 -6.81
N ALA A 52 17.67 -1.31 -7.68
CA ALA A 52 16.26 -1.59 -7.93
C ALA A 52 15.51 -2.03 -6.67
N GLN A 53 16.14 -2.84 -5.82
CA GLN A 53 15.61 -3.28 -4.54
C GLN A 53 15.39 -2.13 -3.57
N MET A 54 16.36 -1.22 -3.41
CA MET A 54 16.20 -0.03 -2.58
C MET A 54 15.12 0.91 -3.12
N THR A 55 15.09 1.13 -4.44
CA THR A 55 14.10 1.97 -5.09
C THR A 55 12.69 1.38 -4.95
N GLY A 56 12.52 0.09 -5.17
CA GLY A 56 11.23 -0.61 -5.01
C GLY A 56 10.67 -0.46 -3.60
N ARG A 57 11.50 -0.68 -2.56
CA ARG A 57 11.11 -0.46 -1.15
C ARG A 57 10.77 1.00 -0.85
N ALA A 58 11.55 1.94 -1.39
CA ALA A 58 11.27 3.37 -1.22
C ALA A 58 9.92 3.75 -1.83
N ILE A 59 9.61 3.27 -3.04
CA ILE A 59 8.32 3.51 -3.70
C ILE A 59 7.20 2.90 -2.87
N PHE A 60 7.34 1.65 -2.40
CA PHE A 60 6.36 0.99 -1.55
C PHE A 60 6.05 1.83 -0.29
N LYS A 61 7.09 2.31 0.39
CA LYS A 61 6.95 3.18 1.56
C LYS A 61 6.26 4.51 1.20
N THR A 62 6.62 5.12 0.07
CA THR A 62 5.97 6.35 -0.39
C THR A 62 4.48 6.12 -0.60
N VAL A 63 4.10 5.08 -1.35
CA VAL A 63 2.69 4.75 -1.63
C VAL A 63 1.93 4.52 -0.32
N THR A 64 2.44 3.68 0.56
CA THR A 64 1.78 3.35 1.85
C THR A 64 1.68 4.56 2.79
N SER A 65 2.61 5.51 2.72
CA SER A 65 2.57 6.74 3.53
C SER A 65 1.71 7.87 2.92
N SER A 66 1.45 7.84 1.61
CA SER A 66 0.75 8.92 0.89
C SER A 66 -0.71 8.63 0.63
N LEU A 67 -1.10 7.35 0.57
CA LEU A 67 -2.48 6.96 0.29
C LEU A 67 -3.35 7.18 1.53
N GLY A 68 -4.41 7.96 1.36
CA GLY A 68 -5.44 8.20 2.34
C GLY A 68 -6.83 7.84 1.82
N ALA A 69 -7.85 8.34 2.52
CA ALA A 69 -9.24 8.09 2.16
C ALA A 69 -9.64 8.74 0.81
N SER A 70 -8.97 9.81 0.38
CA SER A 70 -9.27 10.53 -0.86
C SER A 70 -9.04 9.69 -2.11
N GLU A 71 -7.97 8.91 -2.14
CA GLU A 71 -7.64 8.06 -3.28
C GLU A 71 -8.58 6.84 -3.34
N MET A 72 -9.17 6.48 -2.20
CA MET A 72 -10.16 5.39 -2.08
C MET A 72 -11.56 5.79 -2.58
N LEU A 73 -11.79 7.07 -2.89
CA LEU A 73 -13.08 7.54 -3.42
C LEU A 73 -13.38 7.01 -4.82
N PHE A 74 -12.35 6.61 -5.57
CA PHE A 74 -12.47 6.14 -6.95
C PHE A 74 -12.08 4.67 -7.04
N PRO A 75 -13.03 3.75 -7.33
CA PRO A 75 -12.75 2.32 -7.35
C PRO A 75 -11.63 1.92 -8.32
N ALA A 76 -11.59 2.54 -9.50
CA ALA A 76 -10.55 2.26 -10.49
C ALA A 76 -9.15 2.63 -9.99
N ALA A 77 -9.01 3.80 -9.33
CA ALA A 77 -7.75 4.21 -8.75
C ALA A 77 -7.34 3.32 -7.57
N SER A 78 -8.31 2.97 -6.71
CA SER A 78 -8.10 2.08 -5.57
C SER A 78 -7.55 0.73 -6.04
N ALA A 79 -8.18 0.13 -7.07
CA ALA A 79 -7.73 -1.13 -7.64
C ALA A 79 -6.33 -1.04 -8.27
N ALA A 80 -6.01 0.07 -8.95
CA ALA A 80 -4.68 0.28 -9.52
C ALA A 80 -3.61 0.43 -8.43
N TYR A 81 -3.89 1.15 -7.34
CA TYR A 81 -2.99 1.24 -6.19
C TYR A 81 -2.84 -0.09 -5.46
N GLU A 82 -3.92 -0.86 -5.31
CA GLU A 82 -3.90 -2.18 -4.72
C GLU A 82 -3.03 -3.14 -5.56
N HIS A 83 -3.16 -3.11 -6.88
CA HIS A 83 -2.30 -3.88 -7.78
C HIS A 83 -0.83 -3.43 -7.71
N THR A 84 -0.60 -2.12 -7.67
CA THR A 84 0.74 -1.53 -7.48
C THR A 84 1.38 -2.05 -6.19
N LEU A 85 0.63 -2.03 -5.09
CA LEU A 85 1.10 -2.53 -3.80
C LEU A 85 1.43 -4.01 -3.86
N ARG A 86 0.61 -4.85 -4.51
CA ARG A 86 0.93 -6.27 -4.70
C ARG A 86 2.25 -6.46 -5.42
N ILE A 87 2.47 -5.77 -6.55
CA ILE A 87 3.73 -5.88 -7.31
C ILE A 87 4.93 -5.51 -6.44
N LEU A 88 4.83 -4.37 -5.74
CA LEU A 88 5.94 -3.88 -4.92
C LEU A 88 6.19 -4.76 -3.70
N ALA A 89 5.11 -5.21 -3.05
CA ALA A 89 5.18 -6.04 -1.87
C ALA A 89 5.78 -7.41 -2.19
N GLU A 90 5.31 -8.05 -3.25
CA GLU A 90 5.80 -9.34 -3.75
C GLU A 90 7.31 -9.32 -4.02
N GLU A 91 7.79 -8.31 -4.74
CA GLU A 91 9.15 -8.29 -5.27
C GLU A 91 10.18 -7.69 -4.30
N PHE A 92 9.77 -6.76 -3.43
CA PHE A 92 10.70 -5.95 -2.65
C PHE A 92 10.52 -6.05 -1.13
N VAL A 93 9.40 -6.59 -0.67
CA VAL A 93 9.02 -6.61 0.76
C VAL A 93 8.89 -8.03 1.29
N ARG A 94 8.26 -8.92 0.52
CA ARG A 94 8.10 -10.33 0.90
C ARG A 94 9.47 -10.96 1.14
N MET A 95 9.59 -11.76 2.20
CA MET A 95 10.84 -12.38 2.65
C MET A 95 11.97 -11.40 3.02
N GLN A 96 11.70 -10.09 3.11
CA GLN A 96 12.67 -9.10 3.58
C GLN A 96 12.43 -8.82 5.07
N PRO A 97 13.30 -9.30 5.99
CA PRO A 97 13.05 -9.21 7.43
C PRO A 97 12.92 -7.77 7.94
N SER A 98 13.71 -6.86 7.36
CA SER A 98 13.72 -5.43 7.73
C SER A 98 12.38 -4.72 7.49
N GLU A 99 11.50 -5.28 6.65
CA GLU A 99 10.22 -4.65 6.29
C GLU A 99 9.03 -5.25 7.04
N GLN A 100 9.12 -6.49 7.54
CA GLN A 100 7.95 -7.24 8.05
C GLN A 100 7.27 -6.54 9.23
N ILE A 101 8.05 -5.94 10.13
CA ILE A 101 7.49 -5.21 11.28
C ILE A 101 6.73 -3.96 10.80
N SER A 102 7.23 -3.26 9.79
CA SER A 102 6.57 -2.08 9.21
C SER A 102 5.26 -2.47 8.52
N VAL A 103 5.26 -3.58 7.78
CA VAL A 103 4.05 -4.15 7.14
C VAL A 103 2.99 -4.48 8.18
N MET A 104 3.38 -5.20 9.23
CA MET A 104 2.49 -5.54 10.34
C MET A 104 1.88 -4.28 10.98
N VAL A 105 2.70 -3.26 11.25
CA VAL A 105 2.22 -2.00 11.84
C VAL A 105 1.21 -1.30 10.94
N LEU A 106 1.47 -1.18 9.63
CA LEU A 106 0.53 -0.56 8.68
C LEU A 106 -0.84 -1.25 8.68
N VAL A 107 -0.86 -2.59 8.70
CA VAL A 107 -2.10 -3.36 8.75
C VAL A 107 -2.85 -3.15 10.07
N LEU A 108 -2.12 -3.16 11.20
CA LEU A 108 -2.70 -2.91 12.53
C LEU A 108 -3.21 -1.47 12.70
N GLU A 109 -2.61 -0.50 12.00
CA GLU A 109 -3.05 0.90 12.00
C GLU A 109 -4.21 1.18 11.04
N GLY A 110 -4.73 0.14 10.37
CA GLY A 110 -5.92 0.27 9.52
C GLY A 110 -5.64 0.91 8.17
N PHE A 111 -4.46 0.65 7.59
CA PHE A 111 -4.15 1.10 6.23
C PHE A 111 -5.26 0.67 5.23
N PRO A 112 -5.81 1.58 4.41
CA PRO A 112 -7.00 1.31 3.61
C PRO A 112 -6.87 0.15 2.61
N LEU A 113 -5.67 -0.10 2.09
CA LEU A 113 -5.37 -1.20 1.17
C LEU A 113 -4.50 -2.26 1.87
N SER A 114 -4.99 -2.76 3.01
CA SER A 114 -4.24 -3.70 3.86
C SER A 114 -4.17 -5.13 3.31
N ASP A 115 -5.08 -5.56 2.44
CA ASP A 115 -5.10 -6.95 1.96
C ASP A 115 -3.80 -7.37 1.23
N PRO A 116 -3.23 -6.57 0.29
CA PRO A 116 -1.90 -6.83 -0.26
C PRO A 116 -0.77 -6.92 0.77
N LEU A 117 -0.89 -6.19 1.88
CA LEU A 117 0.10 -6.19 2.96
C LEU A 117 0.02 -7.47 3.80
N VAL A 118 -1.20 -7.95 4.05
CA VAL A 118 -1.45 -9.24 4.69
C VAL A 118 -0.87 -10.37 3.83
N GLU A 119 -1.11 -10.35 2.52
CA GLU A 119 -0.59 -11.35 1.56
C GLU A 119 0.95 -11.39 1.49
N CYS A 120 1.66 -10.32 1.88
CA CYS A 120 3.13 -10.27 1.85
C CYS A 120 3.79 -10.42 3.22
N PHE A 121 3.00 -10.48 4.30
CA PHE A 121 3.52 -10.67 5.63
C PHE A 121 4.06 -12.10 5.77
N THR A 122 5.38 -12.20 5.95
CA THR A 122 6.16 -13.45 5.99
C THR A 122 6.98 -13.47 7.28
N PRO A 123 6.33 -13.67 8.45
CA PRO A 123 7.00 -13.62 9.75
C PRO A 123 8.10 -14.68 9.90
N GLU A 124 8.06 -15.77 9.13
CA GLU A 124 9.08 -16.82 9.12
C GLU A 124 10.49 -16.34 8.70
N CYS A 125 10.60 -15.19 8.04
CA CYS A 125 11.91 -14.61 7.71
C CYS A 125 12.54 -13.80 8.86
N LEU A 126 11.80 -13.55 9.95
CA LEU A 126 12.29 -12.82 11.12
C LEU A 126 13.22 -13.68 11.99
N SER A 127 14.13 -13.02 12.71
CA SER A 127 14.87 -13.70 13.78
C SER A 127 13.93 -14.12 14.92
N SER A 128 14.31 -15.10 15.74
CA SER A 128 13.49 -15.56 16.87
C SER A 128 13.08 -14.43 17.83
N THR A 129 13.96 -13.45 18.04
CA THR A 129 13.68 -12.28 18.90
C THR A 129 12.63 -11.36 18.25
N GLU A 130 12.77 -11.07 16.96
CA GLU A 130 11.82 -10.23 16.22
C GLU A 130 10.47 -10.93 16.07
N LEU A 131 10.47 -12.24 15.84
CA LEU A 131 9.27 -13.05 15.73
C LEU A 131 8.48 -13.05 17.05
N CYS A 132 9.17 -13.22 18.19
CA CYS A 132 8.57 -13.12 19.51
C CYS A 132 7.95 -11.73 19.75
N SER A 133 8.67 -10.67 19.37
CA SER A 133 8.17 -9.29 19.45
C SER A 133 6.94 -9.08 18.57
N ALA A 134 6.95 -9.56 17.33
CA ALA A 134 5.83 -9.47 16.39
C ALA A 134 4.58 -10.16 16.96
N TYR A 135 4.69 -11.41 17.40
CA TYR A 135 3.56 -12.14 18.00
C TYR A 135 3.07 -11.52 19.30
N THR A 136 3.95 -10.94 20.12
CA THR A 136 3.53 -10.21 21.32
C THR A 136 2.64 -9.03 20.94
N ARG A 137 3.06 -8.23 19.95
CA ARG A 137 2.27 -7.09 19.46
C ARG A 137 0.96 -7.51 18.81
N LEU A 138 0.95 -8.60 18.03
CA LEU A 138 -0.28 -9.16 17.46
C LEU A 138 -1.23 -9.65 18.55
N SER A 139 -0.72 -10.35 19.57
CA SER A 139 -1.51 -10.83 20.71
C SER A 139 -2.16 -9.68 21.50
N GLU A 140 -1.42 -8.58 21.69
CA GLU A 140 -1.97 -7.35 22.26
C GLU A 140 -3.04 -6.73 21.36
N ALA A 141 -2.79 -6.64 20.05
CA ALA A 141 -3.72 -6.06 19.09
C ALA A 141 -5.01 -6.88 18.90
N VAL A 142 -4.97 -8.21 19.08
CA VAL A 142 -6.18 -9.06 19.08
C VAL A 142 -7.16 -8.65 20.20
N ARG A 143 -6.64 -8.14 21.32
CA ARG A 143 -7.44 -7.71 22.48
C ARG A 143 -7.99 -6.29 22.35
N ASP A 144 -7.52 -5.53 21.37
CA ASP A 144 -7.99 -4.20 21.05
C ASP A 144 -9.13 -4.29 20.02
N PRO A 145 -10.36 -3.87 20.35
CA PRO A 145 -11.50 -3.95 19.44
C PRO A 145 -11.26 -3.27 18.09
N GLU A 146 -10.47 -2.19 18.03
CA GLU A 146 -10.22 -1.46 16.78
C GLU A 146 -9.26 -2.20 15.85
N ARG A 147 -8.37 -3.02 16.41
CA ARG A 147 -7.28 -3.68 15.68
C ARG A 147 -7.47 -5.20 15.56
N SER A 148 -8.40 -5.77 16.31
CA SER A 148 -8.59 -7.21 16.46
C SER A 148 -8.75 -7.92 15.12
N VAL A 149 -9.59 -7.38 14.23
CA VAL A 149 -9.83 -7.96 12.90
C VAL A 149 -8.55 -7.96 12.05
N SER A 150 -7.81 -6.85 12.03
CA SER A 150 -6.55 -6.75 11.30
C SER A 150 -5.48 -7.66 11.87
N ALA A 151 -5.39 -7.77 13.19
CA ALA A 151 -4.45 -8.65 13.87
C ALA A 151 -4.73 -10.12 13.56
N LEU A 152 -6.01 -10.53 13.54
CA LEU A 152 -6.41 -11.89 13.17
C LEU A 152 -6.12 -12.23 11.70
N LYS A 153 -6.10 -11.25 10.79
CA LYS A 153 -5.68 -11.48 9.39
C LYS A 153 -4.19 -11.79 9.26
N LEU A 154 -3.37 -11.35 10.21
CA LEU A 154 -1.90 -11.53 10.21
C LEU A 154 -1.43 -12.77 10.98
N LEU A 155 -2.34 -13.50 11.63
CA LEU A 155 -2.09 -14.70 12.42
C LEU A 155 -2.51 -15.96 11.65
#